data_AF-A0A960PKK8-F1
#
_entry.id   AF-A0A960PKK8-F1
#
_cell.length_a   1.000
_cell.length_b   1.000
_cell.length_c   1.000
_cell.angle_alpha   90.00
_cell.angle_beta   90.00
_cell.angle_gamma   90.00
#
_symmetry.space_group_name_H-M   'P 1'
#
loop_
_entity.id
_entity.type
_entity.pdbx_description
1 polymer ?
#
loop_
_entity_poly.entity_id
_entity_poly.type
_entity_poly.pdbx_seq_one_letter_code
_entity_poly.pdbx_strand_id
1 'polypeptide(L)'
;MSDPGQLPLIEGESAEPSRDSRPPSLGEPKSFQASAGIQGRQFAEQCDTLLGHLGFELQGRRVLSEIGVEIDQAAISPSGVLIWFEYKGSVQGNRPGLMRTDTLKKAIANGALLRSLQDPAPYVVVTSHLPTAGAGAAMLKTALELRYLSEVVCLYDPKATAKLGRL
;
A
#
# COMPACT_ATOMS: atom_id res chain seq x y z
N MET A 1 -62.44 -56.03 -0.09
CA MET A 1 -61.09 -55.65 -0.55
C MET A 1 -60.23 -55.63 0.68
N SER A 2 -59.51 -56.73 0.91
CA SER A 2 -58.71 -56.96 2.12
C SER A 2 -57.32 -57.40 1.66
N ASP A 3 -56.34 -56.61 2.07
CA ASP A 3 -54.94 -56.58 1.65
C ASP A 3 -54.15 -57.78 2.21
N PRO A 4 -53.32 -58.48 1.42
CA PRO A 4 -52.52 -59.60 1.90
C PRO A 4 -51.08 -59.19 2.25
N GLY A 5 -50.54 -59.79 3.33
CA GLY A 5 -49.14 -60.18 3.37
C GLY A 5 -48.18 -59.23 4.11
N GLN A 6 -48.07 -59.43 5.42
CA GLN A 6 -46.94 -58.94 6.21
C GLN A 6 -45.81 -59.98 6.19
N LEU A 7 -44.65 -59.60 5.67
CA LEU A 7 -43.37 -60.34 5.75
C LEU A 7 -42.37 -59.55 6.63
N PRO A 8 -41.37 -60.22 7.23
CA PRO A 8 -40.81 -59.86 8.54
C PRO A 8 -39.66 -58.84 8.50
N LEU A 9 -39.40 -58.29 9.70
CA LEU A 9 -38.28 -57.40 10.04
C LEU A 9 -36.92 -57.97 9.60
N ILE A 10 -36.13 -57.12 8.92
CA ILE A 10 -34.68 -57.27 8.80
C ILE A 10 -34.07 -56.11 9.58
N GLU A 11 -33.39 -56.43 10.69
CA GLU A 11 -32.52 -55.53 11.43
C GLU A 11 -31.28 -55.23 10.58
N GLY A 12 -31.09 -53.96 10.23
CA GLY A 12 -29.88 -53.44 9.61
C GLY A 12 -29.36 -52.28 10.44
N GLU A 13 -28.35 -52.54 11.27
CA GLU A 13 -27.55 -51.52 11.93
C GLU A 13 -26.88 -50.64 10.87
N SER A 14 -27.44 -49.45 10.63
CA SER A 14 -26.77 -48.38 9.90
C SER A 14 -26.01 -47.50 10.88
N ALA A 15 -24.69 -47.72 10.94
CA ALA A 15 -23.74 -46.91 11.71
C ALA A 15 -23.86 -45.41 11.37
N GLU A 16 -23.97 -44.57 12.40
CA GLU A 16 -23.93 -43.11 12.26
C GLU A 16 -22.56 -42.66 11.71
N PRO A 17 -22.50 -41.77 10.70
CA PRO A 17 -21.24 -41.20 10.27
C PRO A 17 -20.71 -40.22 11.34
N SER A 18 -19.46 -40.44 11.74
CA SER A 18 -18.72 -39.65 12.73
C SER A 18 -18.69 -38.16 12.38
N ARG A 19 -19.15 -37.33 13.32
CA ARG A 19 -19.09 -35.85 13.25
C ARG A 19 -17.70 -35.34 13.61
N ASP A 20 -16.67 -35.76 12.88
CA ASP A 20 -15.34 -35.16 13.06
C ASP A 20 -14.60 -34.99 11.73
N SER A 21 -15.04 -33.98 10.98
CA SER A 21 -14.22 -33.35 9.95
C SER A 21 -14.33 -31.84 10.08
N ARG A 22 -13.70 -31.30 11.13
CA ARG A 22 -13.35 -29.87 11.10
C ARG A 22 -12.42 -29.66 9.91
N PRO A 23 -12.69 -28.69 9.02
CA PRO A 23 -11.73 -28.33 8.00
C PRO A 23 -10.43 -27.86 8.67
N PRO A 24 -9.26 -28.12 8.07
CA PRO A 24 -7.98 -27.70 8.63
C PRO A 24 -8.00 -26.18 8.87
N SER A 25 -7.49 -25.76 10.03
CA SER A 25 -7.39 -24.35 10.37
C SER A 25 -6.51 -23.63 9.35
N LEU A 26 -6.98 -22.47 8.88
CA LEU A 26 -6.22 -21.56 8.05
C LEU A 26 -5.02 -21.01 8.86
N GLY A 27 -3.89 -21.72 8.84
CA GLY A 27 -2.58 -21.10 9.11
C GLY A 27 -2.27 -20.11 7.98
N GLU A 28 -1.68 -18.94 8.16
CA GLU A 28 -1.24 -18.19 9.33
C GLU A 28 -1.35 -16.69 8.96
N PRO A 29 -2.08 -15.85 9.71
CA PRO A 29 -2.10 -14.40 9.47
C PRO A 29 -0.80 -13.68 9.88
N LYS A 30 0.10 -14.34 10.63
CA LYS A 30 1.36 -13.73 11.12
C LYS A 30 2.44 -13.57 10.04
N SER A 31 2.49 -14.45 9.03
CA SER A 31 3.53 -14.43 7.99
C SER A 31 3.33 -13.31 6.94
N PHE A 32 2.07 -13.00 6.60
CA PHE A 32 1.75 -11.97 5.61
C PHE A 32 2.03 -10.54 6.10
N GLN A 33 1.75 -10.23 7.37
CA GLN A 33 2.02 -8.90 7.92
C GLN A 33 3.51 -8.66 8.14
N ALA A 34 4.25 -9.68 8.60
CA ALA A 34 5.69 -9.60 8.77
C ALA A 34 6.40 -9.39 7.41
N SER A 35 5.98 -10.10 6.37
CA SER A 35 6.53 -9.95 5.01
C SER A 35 6.20 -8.60 4.39
N ALA A 36 4.98 -8.07 4.58
CA ALA A 36 4.62 -6.72 4.13
C ALA A 36 5.50 -5.63 4.80
N GLY A 37 5.79 -5.78 6.10
CA GLY A 37 6.70 -4.87 6.81
C GLY A 37 8.15 -4.92 6.30
N ILE A 38 8.66 -6.10 5.98
CA ILE A 38 10.00 -6.27 5.39
C ILE A 38 10.07 -5.61 4.01
N GLN A 39 9.07 -5.84 3.15
CA GLN A 39 9.03 -5.26 1.81
C GLN A 39 8.94 -3.73 1.83
N GLY A 40 8.15 -3.18 2.76
CA GLY A 40 8.07 -1.73 2.95
C GLY A 40 9.41 -1.12 3.32
N ARG A 41 10.16 -1.77 4.24
CA ARG A 41 11.51 -1.32 4.61
C ARG A 41 12.50 -1.40 3.44
N GLN A 42 12.51 -2.49 2.70
CA GLN A 42 13.37 -2.63 1.52
C GLN A 42 13.08 -1.56 0.46
N PHE A 43 11.81 -1.23 0.23
CA PHE A 43 11.46 -0.16 -0.69
C PHE A 43 11.89 1.22 -0.16
N ALA A 44 11.72 1.48 1.13
CA ALA A 44 12.20 2.72 1.76
C ALA A 44 13.72 2.87 1.63
N GLU A 45 14.48 1.81 1.88
CA GLU A 45 15.95 1.79 1.69
C GLU A 45 16.36 2.13 0.26
N GLN A 46 15.63 1.63 -0.75
CA GLN A 46 15.87 1.98 -2.15
C GLN A 46 15.57 3.45 -2.45
N CYS A 47 14.52 4.01 -1.85
CA CYS A 47 14.17 5.42 -1.98
C CYS A 47 15.25 6.31 -1.35
N ASP A 48 15.66 6.01 -0.12
CA ASP A 48 16.70 6.75 0.59
C ASP A 48 18.05 6.69 -0.15
N THR A 49 18.41 5.52 -0.69
CA THR A 49 19.60 5.36 -1.53
C THR A 49 19.54 6.24 -2.77
N LEU A 50 18.40 6.27 -3.47
CA LEU A 50 18.22 7.15 -4.63
C LEU A 50 18.35 8.63 -4.23
N LEU A 51 17.65 9.06 -3.18
CA LEU A 51 17.69 10.45 -2.71
C LEU A 51 19.12 10.86 -2.34
N GLY A 52 19.85 10.01 -1.61
CA GLY A 52 21.26 10.23 -1.30
C GLY A 52 22.14 10.37 -2.55
N HIS A 53 21.96 9.51 -3.56
CA HIS A 53 22.68 9.63 -4.83
C HIS A 53 22.35 10.91 -5.61
N LEU A 54 21.14 11.45 -5.42
CA LEU A 54 20.72 12.71 -6.02
C LEU A 54 21.16 13.94 -5.20
N GLY A 55 21.86 13.75 -4.08
CA GLY A 55 22.40 14.83 -3.26
C GLY A 55 21.43 15.40 -2.24
N PHE A 56 20.32 14.71 -1.93
CA PHE A 56 19.43 15.10 -0.86
C PHE A 56 20.06 14.83 0.51
N GLU A 57 19.92 15.78 1.44
CA GLU A 57 20.26 15.58 2.84
C GLU A 57 19.05 15.01 3.59
N LEU A 58 19.15 13.74 4.00
CA LEU A 58 18.08 13.00 4.67
C LEU A 58 17.94 13.42 6.14
N GLN A 59 16.78 13.94 6.52
CA GLN A 59 16.47 14.37 7.91
C GLN A 59 15.66 13.34 8.71
N GLY A 60 15.20 12.27 8.06
CA GLY A 60 14.48 11.15 8.64
C GLY A 60 12.97 11.36 8.67
N ARG A 61 12.28 10.42 9.33
CA ARG A 61 10.82 10.45 9.53
C ARG A 61 10.39 11.69 10.29
N ARG A 62 9.23 12.25 9.91
CA ARG A 62 8.61 13.40 10.60
C ARG A 62 7.15 13.12 10.93
N VAL A 63 6.74 13.42 12.16
CA VAL A 63 5.34 13.35 12.60
C VAL A 63 4.79 14.76 12.77
N LEU A 64 3.71 15.08 12.06
CA LEU A 64 2.97 16.34 12.12
C LEU A 64 1.70 16.11 12.94
N SER A 65 1.86 16.12 14.27
CA SER A 65 0.82 15.73 15.23
C SER A 65 -0.44 16.60 15.15
N GLU A 66 -0.31 17.87 14.75
CA GLU A 66 -1.40 18.83 14.60
C GLU A 66 -2.43 18.43 13.52
N ILE A 67 -2.01 17.62 12.54
CA ILE A 67 -2.86 17.12 11.45
C ILE A 67 -2.86 15.58 11.37
N GLY A 68 -2.16 14.91 12.29
CA GLY A 68 -2.10 13.45 12.36
C GLY A 68 -1.41 12.79 11.16
N VAL A 69 -0.49 13.48 10.50
CA VAL A 69 0.24 12.96 9.31
C VAL A 69 1.64 12.54 9.70
N GLU A 70 2.05 11.36 9.25
CA GLU A 70 3.44 10.90 9.29
C GLU A 70 4.03 11.00 7.89
N ILE A 71 5.21 11.60 7.79
CA ILE A 71 6.03 11.69 6.59
C ILE A 71 7.15 10.66 6.73
N ASP A 72 7.26 9.77 5.74
CA ASP A 72 8.26 8.70 5.75
C ASP A 72 9.68 9.27 5.79
N GLN A 73 9.94 10.34 5.03
CA GLN A 73 11.24 11.00 4.97
C GLN A 73 11.12 12.51 4.69
N ALA A 74 11.66 13.34 5.57
CA ALA A 74 11.97 14.74 5.27
C ALA A 74 13.39 14.84 4.72
N ALA A 75 13.62 15.66 3.70
CA ALA A 75 14.97 15.87 3.17
C ALA A 75 15.15 17.28 2.61
N ILE A 76 16.38 17.79 2.67
CA ILE A 76 16.77 19.05 2.00
C ILE A 76 17.28 18.70 0.61
N SER A 77 16.73 19.31 -0.43
CA SER A 77 17.19 19.12 -1.81
C SER A 77 18.56 19.78 -2.02
N PRO A 78 19.30 19.43 -3.10
CA PRO A 78 20.55 20.10 -3.45
C PRO A 78 20.42 21.63 -3.61
N SER A 79 19.21 22.12 -3.88
CA SER A 79 18.89 23.55 -3.99
C SER A 79 18.57 24.23 -2.64
N GLY A 80 18.57 23.48 -1.53
CA GLY A 80 18.30 23.98 -0.18
C GLY A 80 16.82 23.98 0.21
N VAL A 81 15.93 23.34 -0.56
CA VAL A 81 14.49 23.31 -0.30
C VAL A 81 14.13 22.08 0.53
N LEU A 82 13.38 22.27 1.62
CA LEU A 82 12.81 21.15 2.38
C LEU A 82 11.69 20.48 1.56
N ILE A 83 11.75 19.16 1.41
CA ILE A 83 10.75 18.34 0.73
C ILE A 83 10.32 17.20 1.65
N TRP A 84 9.02 16.88 1.63
CA TRP A 84 8.43 15.76 2.33
C TRP A 84 8.15 14.61 1.37
N PHE A 85 8.72 13.45 1.65
CA PHE A 85 8.58 12.25 0.85
C PHE A 85 7.70 11.22 1.54
N GLU A 86 6.80 10.64 0.76
CA GLU A 86 6.01 9.46 1.12
C GLU A 86 6.42 8.28 0.24
N TYR A 87 6.64 7.12 0.83
CA TYR A 87 7.08 5.91 0.15
C TYR A 87 5.94 4.92 0.02
N LYS A 88 5.48 4.72 -1.22
CA LYS A 88 4.41 3.78 -1.58
C LYS A 88 4.89 2.75 -2.58
N GLY A 89 5.64 1.76 -2.11
CA GLY A 89 6.12 0.67 -2.96
C GLY A 89 5.95 -0.69 -2.34
N SER A 90 6.04 -1.68 -3.22
CA SER A 90 6.18 -3.10 -2.88
C SER A 90 6.89 -3.78 -4.05
N VAL A 91 7.67 -4.80 -3.71
CA VAL A 91 8.42 -5.66 -4.65
C VAL A 91 7.64 -6.92 -5.05
N GLN A 92 6.45 -7.17 -4.46
CA GLN A 92 5.67 -8.38 -4.67
C GLN A 92 4.16 -8.08 -4.82
N GLY A 93 3.46 -8.96 -5.53
CA GLY A 93 2.01 -8.93 -5.69
C GLY A 93 1.52 -8.33 -7.01
N ASN A 94 0.22 -8.49 -7.28
CA ASN A 94 -0.39 -8.20 -8.59
C ASN A 94 -0.68 -6.71 -8.84
N ARG A 95 -0.67 -5.88 -7.79
CA ARG A 95 -0.98 -4.44 -7.85
C ARG A 95 -0.04 -3.66 -6.92
N PRO A 96 1.27 -3.60 -7.21
CA PRO A 96 2.24 -2.92 -6.36
C PRO A 96 2.04 -1.40 -6.34
N GLY A 97 2.58 -0.75 -5.31
CA GLY A 97 2.60 0.71 -5.18
C GLY A 97 1.23 1.37 -5.33
N LEU A 98 1.14 2.38 -6.20
CA LEU A 98 -0.09 3.15 -6.42
C LEU A 98 -1.08 2.47 -7.39
N MET A 99 -0.76 1.30 -7.95
CA MET A 99 -1.77 0.50 -8.67
C MET A 99 -2.89 -0.01 -7.74
N ARG A 100 -2.62 -0.03 -6.44
CA ARG A 100 -3.59 -0.23 -5.37
C ARG A 100 -4.29 1.08 -5.02
N THR A 101 -5.60 1.12 -5.24
CA THR A 101 -6.40 2.33 -5.01
C THR A 101 -6.48 2.72 -3.54
N ASP A 102 -6.39 1.76 -2.61
CA ASP A 102 -6.35 2.07 -1.17
C ASP A 102 -5.02 2.75 -0.78
N THR A 103 -3.89 2.28 -1.33
CA THR A 103 -2.59 2.92 -1.17
C THR A 103 -2.58 4.35 -1.72
N LEU A 104 -3.13 4.54 -2.93
CA LEU A 104 -3.25 5.86 -3.54
C LEU A 104 -4.12 6.80 -2.73
N LYS A 105 -5.29 6.33 -2.27
CA LYS A 105 -6.18 7.13 -1.42
C LYS A 105 -5.51 7.58 -0.12
N LYS A 106 -4.67 6.74 0.49
CA LYS A 106 -3.90 7.11 1.69
C LYS A 106 -2.93 8.26 1.41
N ALA A 107 -2.15 8.16 0.33
CA ALA A 107 -1.23 9.24 -0.06
C ALA A 107 -1.98 10.54 -0.37
N ILE A 108 -3.12 10.45 -1.09
CA ILE A 108 -3.97 11.60 -1.37
C ILE A 108 -4.54 12.22 -0.08
N ALA A 109 -4.98 11.41 0.88
CA ALA A 109 -5.52 11.88 2.15
C ALA A 109 -4.45 12.63 2.96
N ASN A 110 -3.22 12.09 3.05
CA ASN A 110 -2.10 12.79 3.68
C ASN A 110 -1.85 14.14 2.98
N GLY A 111 -1.73 14.11 1.64
CA GLY A 111 -1.56 15.32 0.83
C GLY A 111 -2.65 16.38 1.05
N ALA A 112 -3.91 15.97 1.13
CA ALA A 112 -5.04 16.86 1.40
C ALA A 112 -5.00 17.45 2.82
N LEU A 113 -4.60 16.66 3.83
CA LEU A 113 -4.41 17.15 5.20
C LEU A 113 -3.27 18.17 5.29
N LEU A 114 -2.16 17.94 4.57
CA LEU A 114 -1.04 18.90 4.54
C LEU A 114 -1.45 20.27 4.01
N ARG A 115 -2.51 20.37 3.19
CA ARG A 115 -3.05 21.64 2.70
C ARG A 115 -3.64 22.52 3.81
N SER A 116 -3.92 21.99 4.99
CA SER A 116 -4.38 22.81 6.12
C SER A 116 -3.25 23.54 6.84
N LEU A 117 -2.00 23.25 6.52
CA LEU A 117 -0.84 23.97 7.04
C LEU A 117 -0.68 25.31 6.31
N GLN A 118 -0.15 26.32 7.00
CA GLN A 118 0.07 27.66 6.42
C GLN A 118 1.09 27.65 5.28
N ASP A 119 2.18 26.88 5.44
CA ASP A 119 3.25 26.77 4.46
C ASP A 119 3.80 25.32 4.44
N PRO A 120 3.07 24.36 3.84
CA PRO A 120 3.53 22.98 3.75
C PRO A 120 4.69 22.86 2.77
N ALA A 121 5.73 22.10 3.14
CA ALA A 121 6.76 21.71 2.20
C ALA A 121 6.15 20.91 1.02
N PRO A 122 6.76 20.94 -0.18
CA PRO A 122 6.34 20.09 -1.29
C PRO A 122 6.22 18.63 -0.85
N TYR A 123 5.08 18.01 -1.16
CA TYR A 123 4.77 16.63 -0.80
C TYR A 123 4.90 15.73 -2.01
N VAL A 124 5.94 14.89 -2.03
CA VAL A 124 6.32 14.05 -3.14
C VAL A 124 6.09 12.58 -2.78
N VAL A 125 5.36 11.86 -3.63
CA VAL A 125 5.17 10.42 -3.43
C VAL A 125 6.15 9.65 -4.32
N VAL A 126 7.02 8.85 -3.73
CA VAL A 126 7.86 7.88 -4.46
C VAL A 126 7.16 6.52 -4.44
N THR A 127 6.97 5.93 -5.61
CA THR A 127 6.25 4.67 -5.76
C THR A 127 7.00 3.67 -6.63
N SER A 128 6.76 2.37 -6.41
CA SER A 128 7.26 1.34 -7.32
C SER A 128 6.50 1.31 -8.64
N HIS A 129 5.19 1.62 -8.65
CA HIS A 129 4.34 1.52 -9.84
C HIS A 129 3.21 2.52 -9.84
N LEU A 130 2.91 3.07 -11.02
CA LEU A 130 1.83 4.02 -11.25
C LEU A 130 0.60 3.32 -11.83
N PRO A 131 -0.62 3.78 -11.49
CA PRO A 131 -1.81 3.36 -12.22
C PRO A 131 -1.79 3.96 -13.64
N THR A 132 -1.92 3.12 -14.66
CA THR A 132 -1.88 3.56 -16.07
C THR A 132 -3.27 3.85 -16.65
N ALA A 133 -4.33 3.33 -16.03
CA ALA A 133 -5.71 3.51 -16.47
C ALA A 133 -6.73 3.36 -15.33
N GLY A 134 -7.99 3.67 -15.63
CA GLY A 134 -9.13 3.49 -14.74
C GLY A 134 -9.14 4.45 -13.55
N ALA A 135 -9.87 4.05 -12.49
CA ALA A 135 -10.12 4.92 -11.34
C ALA A 135 -8.84 5.39 -10.63
N GLY A 136 -7.80 4.54 -10.56
CA GLY A 136 -6.52 4.93 -9.97
C GLY A 136 -5.82 6.05 -10.73
N ALA A 137 -5.79 5.97 -12.06
CA ALA A 137 -5.20 7.02 -12.89
C ALA A 137 -6.00 8.33 -12.80
N ALA A 138 -7.34 8.24 -12.77
CA ALA A 138 -8.20 9.41 -12.57
C ALA A 138 -7.98 10.07 -11.19
N MET A 139 -7.92 9.28 -10.12
CA MET A 139 -7.63 9.78 -8.77
C MET A 139 -6.28 10.49 -8.69
N LEU A 140 -5.23 9.88 -9.26
CA LEU A 140 -3.89 10.46 -9.27
C LEU A 140 -3.86 11.79 -10.03
N LYS A 141 -4.47 11.83 -11.23
CA LYS A 141 -4.59 13.05 -12.02
C LYS A 141 -5.27 14.17 -11.23
N THR A 142 -6.44 13.90 -10.65
CA THR A 142 -7.18 14.89 -9.87
C THR A 142 -6.40 15.37 -8.64
N ALA A 143 -5.70 14.48 -7.94
CA ALA A 143 -4.89 14.85 -6.78
C ALA A 143 -3.72 15.79 -7.13
N LEU A 144 -3.10 15.59 -8.29
CA LEU A 144 -2.07 16.48 -8.82
C LEU A 144 -2.66 17.84 -9.23
N GLU A 145 -3.81 17.85 -9.92
CA GLU A 145 -4.52 19.09 -10.31
C GLU A 145 -4.93 19.92 -9.09
N LEU A 146 -5.39 19.27 -8.01
CA LEU A 146 -5.72 19.91 -6.74
C LEU A 146 -4.50 20.23 -5.86
N ARG A 147 -3.29 19.86 -6.31
CA ARG A 147 -2.02 20.03 -5.60
C ARG A 147 -2.00 19.39 -4.21
N TYR A 148 -2.71 18.28 -4.03
CA TYR A 148 -2.57 17.44 -2.84
C TYR A 148 -1.24 16.72 -2.87
N LEU A 149 -0.73 16.41 -4.06
CA LEU A 149 0.61 15.89 -4.30
C LEU A 149 1.35 16.94 -5.15
N SER A 150 2.59 17.27 -4.79
CA SER A 150 3.44 18.15 -5.60
C SER A 150 4.00 17.40 -6.80
N GLU A 151 4.37 16.14 -6.63
CA GLU A 151 4.85 15.25 -7.68
C GLU A 151 4.68 13.79 -7.26
N VAL A 152 4.59 12.89 -8.24
CA VAL A 152 4.65 11.43 -8.01
C VAL A 152 5.71 10.80 -8.91
N VAL A 153 6.67 10.15 -8.29
CA VAL A 153 7.85 9.58 -8.96
C VAL A 153 7.82 8.08 -8.89
N CYS A 154 7.84 7.43 -10.05
CA CYS A 154 8.09 6.01 -10.14
C CYS A 154 9.59 5.74 -9.98
N LEU A 155 9.99 5.04 -8.93
CA LEU A 155 11.40 4.73 -8.61
C LEU A 155 12.12 4.02 -9.77
N TYR A 156 11.37 3.20 -10.52
CA TYR A 156 11.91 2.39 -11.62
C TYR A 156 11.82 3.06 -13.00
N ASP A 157 11.37 4.32 -13.07
CA ASP A 157 11.41 5.13 -14.29
C ASP A 157 12.58 6.14 -14.23
N PRO A 158 13.68 5.92 -14.97
CA PRO A 158 14.83 6.83 -14.97
C PRO A 158 14.49 8.26 -15.37
N LYS A 159 13.47 8.46 -16.22
CA LYS A 159 13.05 9.82 -16.60
C LYS A 159 12.35 10.53 -15.45
N ALA A 160 11.59 9.78 -14.64
CA ALA A 160 10.92 10.32 -13.46
C ALA A 160 11.94 10.64 -12.36
N THR A 161 12.88 9.74 -12.08
CA THR A 161 13.91 9.96 -11.04
C THR A 161 14.87 11.09 -11.41
N ALA A 162 15.19 11.29 -12.70
CA ALA A 162 15.95 12.45 -13.16
C ALA A 162 15.25 13.81 -12.91
N LYS A 163 13.92 13.83 -12.73
CA LYS A 163 13.20 15.05 -12.33
C LYS A 163 13.42 15.39 -10.85
N LEU A 164 13.61 14.40 -9.96
CA LEU A 164 13.86 14.64 -8.54
C LEU A 164 15.13 15.46 -8.30
N GLY A 165 16.19 15.22 -9.08
CA GLY A 165 17.44 16.00 -8.98
C GLY A 165 17.31 17.47 -9.39
N ARG A 166 16.13 17.92 -9.81
CA ARG A 166 15.82 19.33 -10.14
C ARG A 166 14.91 20.01 -9.11
N LEU A 167 14.50 19.27 -8.07
CA LEU A 167 13.70 19.81 -6.96
C LEU A 167 14.58 20.53 -5.93
#